data_AF-A0A948AY48-F1
#
_entry.id   AF-A0A948AY48-F1
#
_cell.length_a   1.000
_cell.length_b   1.000
_cell.length_c   1.000
_cell.angle_alpha   90.00
_cell.angle_beta   90.00
_cell.angle_gamma   90.00
#
_symmetry.space_group_name_H-M   'P 1'
#
loop_
_entity.id
_entity.type
_entity.pdbx_description
1 polymer ?
#
loop_
_entity_poly.entity_id
_entity_poly.type
_entity_poly.pdbx_seq_one_letter_code
_entity_poly.pdbx_strand_id
1 'polypeptide(L)'
;MSEASGITVDVAGFRQQVNSFAVRYGLDARLVMLDQMRLWVGDLAKRTPPKTLAQGRAAVARDIGKVFEPLEVARATQAWAAALAKEGHTVYRKTARGLMKIDKQQLREATGQAMSAAHAAARDRNTGRVRVNRKTDQAWGGKTLVPRADGLRYIRSVQRHVGKLKAGWLPAAQRFGAKVPSFVRRQPVRMGGATDLMDRDGSGYLEAVNSVPWSRKLDGILNFTARVRQLDLTKHLAKRIERLARDFSTRKAA
;
A
#
# COMPACT_ATOMS: atom_id res chain seq x y z
N MET A 1 -17.08 4.30 -16.71
CA MET A 1 -17.72 4.82 -15.47
C MET A 1 -17.22 3.98 -14.31
N SER A 2 -16.62 4.60 -13.28
CA SER A 2 -15.92 3.91 -12.19
C SER A 2 -16.90 3.68 -11.04
N GLU A 3 -17.46 2.48 -10.94
CA GLU A 3 -18.21 2.05 -9.75
C GLU A 3 -17.24 1.98 -8.56
N ALA A 4 -17.44 2.90 -7.61
CA ALA A 4 -16.83 2.84 -6.31
C ALA A 4 -17.38 1.61 -5.57
N SER A 5 -16.49 0.79 -5.02
CA SER A 5 -16.85 -0.37 -4.21
C SER A 5 -17.52 0.10 -2.92
N GLY A 6 -18.84 0.30 -2.96
CA GLY A 6 -19.66 0.58 -1.79
C GLY A 6 -20.14 -0.72 -1.18
N ILE A 7 -19.63 -1.06 0.00
CA ILE A 7 -20.22 -2.13 0.82
C ILE A 7 -21.14 -1.45 1.82
N THR A 8 -22.42 -1.79 1.75
CA THR A 8 -23.41 -1.46 2.79
C THR A 8 -23.14 -2.35 4.00
N VAL A 9 -22.24 -1.90 4.88
CA VAL A 9 -22.20 -2.42 6.25
C VAL A 9 -23.56 -2.09 6.88
N ASP A 10 -24.14 -2.98 7.69
CA ASP A 10 -25.33 -2.65 8.49
C ASP A 10 -24.96 -1.58 9.52
N VAL A 11 -24.96 -0.33 9.04
CA VAL A 11 -24.75 0.87 9.84
C VAL A 11 -25.99 1.18 10.67
N ALA A 12 -27.15 0.61 10.34
CA ALA A 12 -28.38 0.86 11.08
C ALA A 12 -28.33 0.19 12.46
N GLY A 13 -27.96 -1.09 12.52
CA GLY A 13 -27.75 -1.80 13.80
C GLY A 13 -26.61 -1.17 14.63
N PHE A 14 -25.53 -0.77 13.97
CA PHE A 14 -24.42 -0.05 14.61
C PHE A 14 -24.85 1.31 15.19
N ARG A 15 -25.56 2.12 14.40
CA ARG A 15 -26.06 3.44 14.80
C ARG A 15 -27.09 3.32 15.90
N GLN A 16 -27.99 2.34 15.84
CA GLN A 16 -28.96 2.08 16.91
C GLN A 16 -28.25 1.73 18.22
N GLN A 17 -27.21 0.87 18.18
CA GLN A 17 -26.43 0.53 19.37
C GLN A 17 -25.71 1.75 19.96
N VAL A 18 -25.11 2.60 19.11
CA VAL A 18 -24.43 3.82 19.57
C VAL A 18 -25.43 4.84 20.13
N ASN A 19 -26.59 5.02 19.51
CA ASN A 19 -27.60 5.98 19.95
C ASN A 19 -28.29 5.53 21.25
N SER A 20 -28.75 4.28 21.33
CA SER A 20 -29.31 3.72 22.57
C SER A 20 -28.32 3.80 23.73
N PHE A 21 -27.03 3.65 23.44
CA PHE A 21 -25.98 3.80 24.42
C PHE A 21 -25.77 5.28 24.80
N ALA A 22 -25.66 6.19 23.85
CA ALA A 22 -25.45 7.62 24.10
C ALA A 22 -26.56 8.19 25.00
N VAL A 23 -27.81 7.81 24.73
CA VAL A 23 -28.97 8.12 25.57
C VAL A 23 -28.81 7.53 26.98
N ARG A 24 -28.43 6.25 27.11
CA ARG A 24 -28.30 5.56 28.40
C ARG A 24 -27.25 6.19 29.34
N TYR A 25 -26.21 6.82 28.80
CA TYR A 25 -25.10 7.36 29.58
C TYR A 25 -24.94 8.88 29.47
N GLY A 26 -25.91 9.58 28.86
CA GLY A 26 -25.87 11.04 28.68
C GLY A 26 -24.69 11.54 27.86
N LEU A 27 -24.19 10.74 26.92
CA LEU A 27 -23.06 11.11 26.06
C LEU A 27 -23.54 11.75 24.77
N ASP A 28 -22.71 12.62 24.21
CA ASP A 28 -22.87 13.11 22.84
C ASP A 28 -22.62 11.94 21.85
N ALA A 29 -23.70 11.48 21.21
CA ALA A 29 -23.67 10.40 20.22
C ALA A 29 -22.69 10.70 19.07
N ARG A 30 -22.53 11.98 18.69
CA ARG A 30 -21.58 12.41 17.68
C ARG A 30 -20.14 12.15 18.10
N LEU A 31 -19.79 12.43 19.35
CA LEU A 31 -18.44 12.16 19.86
C LEU A 31 -18.11 10.66 19.87
N VAL A 32 -19.09 9.82 20.23
CA VAL A 32 -18.90 8.36 20.21
C VAL A 32 -18.66 7.87 18.78
N MET A 33 -19.46 8.32 17.83
CA MET A 33 -19.30 7.96 16.41
C MET A 33 -17.97 8.45 15.82
N LEU A 34 -17.53 9.67 16.17
CA LEU A 34 -16.23 10.20 15.76
C LEU A 34 -15.06 9.36 16.32
N ASP A 35 -15.14 8.91 17.58
CA ASP A 35 -14.12 8.01 18.14
C ASP A 35 -14.12 6.66 17.41
N GLN A 36 -15.29 6.09 17.12
CA GLN A 36 -15.36 4.83 16.36
C GLN A 36 -14.78 4.96 14.96
N MET A 37 -15.08 6.06 14.28
CA MET A 37 -14.56 6.32 12.95
C MET A 37 -13.03 6.48 12.96
N ARG A 38 -12.50 7.21 13.93
CA ARG A 38 -11.05 7.34 14.17
C ARG A 38 -10.37 5.97 14.29
N LEU A 39 -10.96 5.07 15.06
CA LEU A 39 -10.40 3.73 15.30
C LEU A 39 -10.53 2.84 14.08
N TRP A 40 -11.67 2.91 13.41
CA TRP A 40 -11.93 2.16 12.21
C TRP A 40 -10.91 2.53 11.12
N VAL A 41 -10.73 3.82 10.85
CA VAL A 41 -9.73 4.30 9.89
C VAL A 41 -8.31 3.90 10.30
N GLY A 42 -7.99 3.97 11.59
CA GLY A 42 -6.69 3.50 12.12
C GLY A 42 -6.43 2.02 11.83
N ASP A 43 -7.45 1.18 12.04
CA ASP A 43 -7.37 -0.25 11.76
C ASP A 43 -7.31 -0.57 10.27
N LEU A 44 -8.10 0.13 9.45
CA LEU A 44 -8.05 0.00 7.99
C LEU A 44 -6.65 0.33 7.48
N ALA A 45 -6.08 1.43 7.93
CA ALA A 45 -4.71 1.80 7.61
C ALA A 45 -3.71 0.76 8.12
N LYS A 46 -3.90 0.18 9.32
CA LYS A 46 -3.00 -0.86 9.87
C LYS A 46 -3.04 -2.14 9.04
N ARG A 47 -4.24 -2.61 8.69
CA ARG A 47 -4.50 -3.90 8.03
C ARG A 47 -4.28 -3.87 6.52
N THR A 48 -4.47 -2.71 5.89
CA THR A 48 -4.13 -2.51 4.47
C THR A 48 -2.65 -2.86 4.24
N PRO A 49 -2.29 -3.72 3.28
CA PRO A 49 -0.89 -3.98 2.97
C PRO A 49 -0.16 -2.75 2.41
N PRO A 50 1.17 -2.62 2.60
CA PRO A 50 2.05 -3.51 3.35
C PRO A 50 2.02 -3.26 4.86
N LYS A 51 2.40 -4.25 5.69
CA LYS A 51 2.47 -4.08 7.16
C LYS A 51 3.64 -3.16 7.54
N THR A 52 4.78 -3.32 6.86
CA THR A 52 5.99 -2.50 7.08
C THR A 52 6.53 -1.96 5.76
N LEU A 53 7.29 -0.87 5.84
CA LEU A 53 7.99 -0.30 4.68
C LEU A 53 8.97 -1.32 4.07
N ALA A 54 9.71 -2.05 4.90
CA ALA A 54 10.65 -3.08 4.47
C ALA A 54 9.96 -4.19 3.68
N GLN A 55 8.83 -4.70 4.18
CA GLN A 55 8.02 -5.70 3.48
C GLN A 55 7.58 -5.19 2.10
N GLY A 56 7.08 -3.96 2.02
CA GLY A 56 6.66 -3.36 0.76
C GLY A 56 7.81 -3.17 -0.23
N ARG A 57 8.98 -2.72 0.25
CA ARG A 57 10.20 -2.55 -0.57
C ARG A 57 10.71 -3.88 -1.12
N ALA A 58 10.76 -4.91 -0.28
CA ALA A 58 11.15 -6.26 -0.68
C ALA A 58 10.18 -6.83 -1.73
N ALA A 59 8.87 -6.61 -1.53
CA ALA A 59 7.84 -7.02 -2.47
C ALA A 59 8.00 -6.30 -3.82
N VAL A 60 8.30 -4.99 -3.85
CA VAL A 60 8.58 -4.25 -5.09
C VAL A 60 9.83 -4.78 -5.79
N ALA A 61 10.92 -4.98 -5.06
CA ALA A 61 12.17 -5.50 -5.63
C ALA A 61 11.96 -6.89 -6.26
N ARG A 62 11.21 -7.76 -5.58
CA ARG A 62 10.84 -9.08 -6.11
C ARG A 62 10.03 -8.98 -7.39
N ASP A 63 9.05 -8.08 -7.45
CA ASP A 63 8.22 -7.90 -8.65
C ASP A 63 9.02 -7.36 -9.83
N ILE A 64 9.89 -6.38 -9.60
CA ILE A 64 10.79 -5.86 -10.62
C ILE A 64 11.76 -6.97 -11.08
N GLY A 65 12.28 -7.79 -10.17
CA GLY A 65 13.14 -8.93 -10.49
C GLY A 65 12.47 -10.08 -11.26
N LYS A 66 11.13 -10.06 -11.39
CA LYS A 66 10.42 -10.96 -12.31
C LYS A 66 10.39 -10.44 -13.75
N VAL A 67 10.56 -9.13 -13.94
CA VAL A 67 10.54 -8.47 -15.26
C VAL A 67 11.95 -8.23 -15.76
N PHE A 68 12.86 -7.83 -14.88
CA PHE A 68 14.22 -7.45 -15.22
C PHE A 68 15.24 -8.34 -14.52
N GLU A 69 16.31 -8.63 -15.23
CA GLU A 69 17.48 -9.30 -14.69
C GLU A 69 18.65 -8.29 -14.72
N PRO A 70 19.13 -7.82 -13.55
CA PRO A 70 20.26 -6.92 -13.51
C PRO A 70 21.55 -7.67 -13.86
N LEU A 71 22.33 -7.14 -14.79
CA LEU A 71 23.65 -7.67 -15.11
C LEU A 71 24.71 -7.02 -14.24
N GLU A 72 25.44 -7.85 -13.50
CA GLU A 72 26.76 -7.46 -13.04
C GLU A 72 27.69 -7.50 -14.24
N VAL A 73 28.14 -6.33 -14.68
CA VAL A 73 29.33 -6.28 -15.52
C VAL A 73 30.46 -6.71 -14.60
N ALA A 74 30.91 -7.97 -14.74
CA ALA A 74 32.11 -8.42 -14.05
C ALA A 74 33.23 -7.44 -14.42
N ARG A 75 33.74 -6.69 -13.45
CA ARG A 75 34.92 -5.86 -13.66
C ARG A 75 36.02 -6.80 -14.11
N ALA A 76 36.50 -6.55 -15.31
CA ALA A 76 37.46 -7.43 -15.90
C ALA A 76 38.79 -7.35 -15.16
N THR A 77 39.32 -8.47 -14.66
CA THR A 77 40.72 -8.48 -14.22
C THR A 77 41.61 -8.18 -15.44
N GLN A 78 42.68 -7.42 -15.22
CA GLN A 78 43.31 -6.54 -16.21
C GLN A 78 43.73 -7.20 -17.55
N ALA A 79 44.06 -8.49 -17.57
CA ALA A 79 44.51 -9.16 -18.79
C ALA A 79 43.35 -9.49 -19.77
N TRP A 80 42.17 -9.88 -19.26
CA TRP A 80 41.02 -10.18 -20.12
C TRP A 80 40.17 -8.93 -20.42
N ALA A 81 40.23 -7.91 -19.57
CA ALA A 81 39.68 -6.58 -19.84
C ALA A 81 40.21 -5.98 -21.15
N ALA A 82 41.51 -6.16 -21.40
CA ALA A 82 42.20 -5.69 -22.59
C ALA A 82 41.81 -6.47 -23.85
N ALA A 83 41.55 -7.79 -23.73
CA ALA A 83 41.00 -8.60 -24.82
C ALA A 83 39.53 -8.24 -25.12
N LEU A 84 38.74 -7.90 -24.09
CA LEU A 84 37.35 -7.47 -24.21
C LEU A 84 37.16 -6.05 -24.76
N ALA A 85 38.11 -5.15 -24.53
CA ALA A 85 38.08 -3.81 -25.11
C ALA A 85 38.21 -3.82 -26.65
N LYS A 86 38.77 -4.89 -27.24
CA LYS A 86 38.84 -5.10 -28.69
C LYS A 86 37.52 -5.58 -29.31
N GLU A 87 36.64 -6.22 -28.53
CA GLU A 87 35.30 -6.66 -28.96
C GLU A 87 34.23 -5.78 -28.30
N GLY A 88 34.07 -4.54 -28.76
CA GLY A 88 33.25 -3.48 -28.13
C GLY A 88 31.75 -3.79 -27.88
N HIS A 89 31.28 -4.98 -28.25
CA HIS A 89 29.89 -5.41 -28.22
C HIS A 89 29.59 -6.53 -27.22
N THR A 90 30.45 -6.87 -26.24
CA THR A 90 30.10 -7.98 -25.33
C THR A 90 30.23 -7.75 -23.83
N VAL A 91 29.23 -8.24 -23.09
CA VAL A 91 29.09 -8.19 -21.64
C VAL A 91 28.98 -9.60 -21.09
N TYR A 92 29.63 -9.87 -19.96
CA TYR A 92 29.69 -11.21 -19.38
C TYR A 92 28.91 -11.27 -18.07
N ARG A 93 28.04 -12.26 -17.94
CA ARG A 93 27.25 -12.53 -16.73
C ARG A 93 27.78 -13.76 -16.04
N LYS A 94 28.01 -13.68 -14.72
CA LYS A 94 28.21 -14.88 -13.89
C LYS A 94 26.86 -15.56 -13.64
N THR A 95 26.71 -16.79 -14.09
CA THR A 95 25.55 -17.67 -13.86
C THR A 95 25.96 -18.83 -12.95
N ALA A 96 24.98 -19.61 -12.45
CA ALA A 96 25.26 -20.85 -11.72
C ALA A 96 26.05 -21.88 -12.55
N ARG A 97 26.05 -21.74 -13.87
CA ARG A 97 26.74 -22.63 -14.82
C ARG A 97 28.04 -22.03 -15.40
N GLY A 98 28.50 -20.88 -14.89
CA GLY A 98 29.70 -20.20 -15.37
C GLY A 98 29.43 -18.82 -15.97
N LEU A 99 30.41 -18.27 -16.70
CA LEU A 99 30.30 -16.97 -17.36
C LEU A 99 29.63 -17.11 -18.74
N MET A 100 28.63 -16.28 -19.01
CA MET A 100 27.91 -16.26 -20.30
C MET A 100 28.18 -14.95 -21.04
N LYS A 101 28.56 -15.06 -22.32
CA LYS A 101 28.77 -13.94 -23.25
C LYS A 101 27.40 -13.42 -23.72
N ILE A 102 27.15 -12.13 -23.59
CA ILE A 102 25.90 -11.45 -23.98
C ILE A 102 26.26 -10.28 -24.89
N ASP A 103 25.64 -10.20 -26.06
CA ASP A 103 25.83 -9.06 -26.94
C ASP A 103 25.28 -7.78 -26.29
N LYS A 104 26.06 -6.70 -26.33
CA LYS A 104 25.69 -5.39 -25.83
C LYS A 104 24.44 -4.85 -26.55
N GLN A 105 24.19 -5.24 -27.80
CA GLN A 105 22.96 -4.94 -28.53
C GLN A 105 21.73 -5.65 -27.95
N GLN A 106 21.92 -6.80 -27.28
CA GLN A 106 20.84 -7.47 -26.53
C GLN A 106 20.55 -6.77 -25.21
N LEU A 107 21.44 -5.87 -24.75
CA LEU A 107 21.11 -4.93 -23.69
C LEU A 107 20.23 -3.86 -24.30
N ARG A 108 18.93 -3.94 -24.01
CA ARG A 108 18.06 -2.82 -24.29
C ARG A 108 18.57 -1.62 -23.51
N GLU A 109 18.70 -0.48 -24.16
CA GLU A 109 18.84 0.81 -23.49
C GLU A 109 17.63 0.98 -22.57
N ALA A 110 17.83 0.63 -21.31
CA ALA A 110 16.77 0.59 -20.32
C ALA A 110 16.60 1.99 -19.75
N THR A 111 16.13 2.92 -20.58
CA THR A 111 15.72 4.23 -20.09
C THR A 111 14.68 4.02 -18.99
N GLY A 112 14.65 4.92 -17.99
CA GLY A 112 13.70 4.80 -16.87
C GLY A 112 12.25 4.70 -17.35
N GLN A 113 11.93 5.31 -18.50
CA GLN A 113 10.62 5.24 -19.14
C GLN A 113 10.33 3.87 -19.76
N ALA A 114 11.27 3.29 -20.51
CA ALA A 114 11.13 1.93 -21.07
C ALA A 114 10.95 0.88 -19.96
N MET A 115 11.73 0.99 -18.89
CA MET A 115 11.57 0.14 -17.70
C MET A 115 10.22 0.36 -16.99
N SER A 116 9.75 1.60 -16.93
CA SER A 116 8.43 1.92 -16.40
C SER A 116 7.32 1.25 -17.19
N ALA A 117 7.34 1.39 -18.52
CA ALA A 117 6.36 0.81 -19.42
C ALA A 117 6.35 -0.72 -19.36
N ALA A 118 7.50 -1.37 -19.44
CA ALA A 118 7.60 -2.83 -19.36
C ALA A 118 7.12 -3.37 -18.00
N HIS A 119 7.49 -2.71 -16.89
CA HIS A 119 6.97 -3.06 -15.57
C HIS A 119 5.45 -2.86 -15.48
N ALA A 120 4.92 -1.75 -15.99
CA ALA A 120 3.48 -1.48 -15.97
C ALA A 120 2.69 -2.52 -16.79
N ALA A 121 3.20 -2.91 -17.95
CA ALA A 121 2.61 -3.95 -18.79
C ALA A 121 2.59 -5.33 -18.10
N ALA A 122 3.62 -5.63 -17.29
CA ALA A 122 3.71 -6.88 -16.52
C ALA A 122 2.84 -6.91 -15.25
N ARG A 123 2.23 -5.78 -14.86
CA ARG A 123 1.37 -5.71 -13.67
C ARG A 123 -0.02 -6.23 -13.97
N ASP A 124 -0.49 -7.07 -13.07
CA ASP A 124 -1.89 -7.47 -13.02
C ASP A 124 -2.76 -6.26 -12.64
N ARG A 125 -3.77 -5.96 -13.47
CA ARG A 125 -4.66 -4.79 -13.30
C ARG A 125 -5.41 -4.80 -11.96
N ASN A 126 -5.68 -5.99 -11.41
CA ASN A 126 -6.50 -6.15 -10.21
C ASN A 126 -5.69 -6.05 -8.91
N THR A 127 -4.41 -6.41 -8.94
CA THR A 127 -3.52 -6.44 -7.75
C THR A 127 -2.45 -5.36 -7.78
N GLY A 128 -2.13 -4.82 -8.96
CA GLY A 128 -0.95 -3.99 -9.20
C GLY A 128 0.38 -4.74 -9.03
N ARG A 129 0.36 -6.07 -8.88
CA ARG A 129 1.54 -6.91 -8.67
C ARG A 129 1.97 -7.57 -9.97
N VAL A 130 3.26 -7.88 -10.09
CA VAL A 130 3.79 -8.61 -11.25
C VAL A 130 3.57 -10.11 -11.07
N ARG A 131 2.91 -10.75 -12.05
CA ARG A 131 2.78 -12.22 -12.10
C ARG A 131 4.07 -12.83 -12.66
N VAL A 132 4.43 -14.01 -12.18
CA VAL A 132 5.57 -14.75 -12.76
C VAL A 132 5.13 -15.31 -14.09
N ASN A 133 5.81 -14.95 -15.18
CA ASN A 133 5.55 -15.59 -16.47
C ASN A 133 6.32 -16.92 -16.51
N ARG A 134 5.64 -18.03 -16.19
CA ARG A 134 6.25 -19.38 -16.17
C ARG A 134 6.35 -20.03 -17.56
N LYS A 135 5.74 -19.44 -18.61
CA LYS A 135 5.52 -20.08 -19.92
C LYS A 135 6.46 -19.61 -21.03
N THR A 136 7.66 -19.13 -20.72
CA THR A 136 8.55 -18.66 -21.80
C THR A 136 9.77 -19.57 -21.93
N ASP A 137 9.83 -20.30 -23.04
CA ASP A 137 11.00 -21.04 -23.56
C ASP A 137 12.15 -20.09 -23.99
N GLN A 138 12.06 -18.82 -23.62
CA GLN A 138 13.12 -17.86 -23.88
C GLN A 138 14.29 -18.10 -22.92
N ALA A 139 15.52 -17.93 -23.42
CA ALA A 139 16.78 -18.15 -22.70
C ALA A 139 16.88 -17.45 -21.32
N TRP A 140 16.03 -16.47 -21.06
CA TRP A 140 16.01 -15.63 -19.85
C TRP A 140 14.70 -15.73 -19.05
N GLY A 141 13.84 -16.72 -19.34
CA GLY A 141 12.52 -16.84 -18.72
C GLY A 141 11.64 -15.60 -18.95
N GLY A 142 11.80 -14.95 -20.12
CA GLY A 142 11.05 -13.77 -20.52
C GLY A 142 11.48 -12.46 -19.85
N LYS A 143 12.59 -12.44 -19.11
CA LYS A 143 13.10 -11.22 -18.46
C LYS A 143 13.90 -10.33 -19.42
N THR A 144 13.78 -9.02 -19.24
CA THR A 144 14.62 -8.03 -19.94
C THR A 144 15.93 -7.80 -19.19
N LEU A 145 17.06 -7.93 -19.89
CA LEU A 145 18.38 -7.65 -19.34
C LEU A 145 18.60 -6.15 -19.22
N VAL A 146 19.11 -5.70 -18.06
CA VAL A 146 19.39 -4.28 -17.81
C VAL A 146 20.72 -4.10 -17.07
N PRO A 147 21.44 -2.99 -17.27
CA PRO A 147 22.60 -2.66 -16.41
C PRO A 147 22.20 -2.61 -14.93
N ARG A 148 23.00 -3.22 -14.04
CA ARG A 148 22.69 -3.26 -12.60
C ARG A 148 22.44 -1.88 -11.99
N ALA A 149 23.22 -0.88 -12.37
CA ALA A 149 23.07 0.49 -11.86
C ALA A 149 21.68 1.06 -12.17
N ASP A 150 21.19 0.86 -13.39
CA ASP A 150 19.89 1.36 -13.84
C ASP A 150 18.73 0.54 -13.25
N GLY A 151 18.90 -0.79 -13.17
CA GLY A 151 18.00 -1.66 -12.42
C GLY A 151 17.80 -1.19 -10.97
N LEU A 152 18.88 -0.93 -10.24
CA LEU A 152 18.83 -0.43 -8.86
C LEU A 152 18.25 0.99 -8.76
N ARG A 153 18.56 1.87 -9.72
CA ARG A 153 17.97 3.22 -9.78
C ARG A 153 16.46 3.15 -9.95
N TYR A 154 15.99 2.31 -10.86
CA TYR A 154 14.57 2.09 -11.11
C TYR A 154 13.86 1.46 -9.92
N ILE A 155 14.43 0.42 -9.28
CA ILE A 155 13.89 -0.18 -8.05
C ILE A 155 13.69 0.90 -6.98
N ARG A 156 14.70 1.73 -6.75
CA ARG A 156 14.62 2.82 -5.76
C ARG A 156 13.52 3.83 -6.09
N SER A 157 13.38 4.19 -7.37
CA SER A 157 12.30 5.08 -7.83
C SER A 157 10.91 4.51 -7.51
N VAL A 158 10.66 3.24 -7.86
CA VAL A 158 9.36 2.60 -7.57
C VAL A 158 9.15 2.43 -6.06
N GLN A 159 10.19 2.09 -5.30
CA GLN A 159 10.12 1.90 -3.85
C GLN A 159 9.72 3.16 -3.06
N ARG A 160 9.89 4.37 -3.63
CA ARG A 160 9.39 5.62 -3.02
C ARG A 160 7.86 5.64 -2.89
N HIS A 161 7.17 4.91 -3.76
CA HIS A 161 5.71 4.83 -3.81
C HIS A 161 5.13 3.68 -2.96
N VAL A 162 5.96 3.01 -2.14
CA VAL A 162 5.51 1.94 -1.25
C VAL A 162 4.56 2.50 -0.20
N GLY A 163 3.36 1.92 -0.15
CA GLY A 163 2.31 2.36 0.77
C GLY A 163 1.24 3.24 0.12
N LYS A 164 1.28 3.46 -1.20
CA LYS A 164 0.25 4.23 -1.93
C LYS A 164 -1.18 3.74 -1.67
N LEU A 165 -1.42 2.42 -1.60
CA LEU A 165 -2.73 1.85 -1.25
C LEU A 165 -3.18 2.24 0.16
N LYS A 166 -2.26 2.16 1.12
CA LYS A 166 -2.49 2.57 2.51
C LYS A 166 -2.69 4.08 2.64
N ALA A 167 -2.04 4.86 1.78
CA ALA A 167 -2.15 6.32 1.76
C ALA A 167 -3.51 6.83 1.30
N GLY A 168 -4.34 6.00 0.65
CA GLY A 168 -5.73 6.34 0.37
C GLY A 168 -6.55 6.61 1.63
N TRP A 169 -6.15 6.10 2.79
CA TRP A 169 -6.80 6.38 4.08
C TRP A 169 -6.33 7.68 4.75
N LEU A 170 -5.32 8.37 4.21
CA LEU A 170 -4.77 9.59 4.86
C LEU A 170 -5.80 10.71 5.02
N PRO A 171 -6.66 11.04 4.03
CA PRO A 171 -7.66 12.09 4.21
C PRO A 171 -8.59 11.81 5.40
N ALA A 172 -9.11 10.58 5.49
CA ALA A 172 -9.92 10.14 6.63
C ALA A 172 -9.13 10.15 7.95
N ALA A 173 -7.87 9.72 7.92
CA ALA A 173 -7.05 9.72 9.12
C ALA A 173 -6.78 11.14 9.65
N GLN A 174 -6.60 12.10 8.76
CA GLN A 174 -6.45 13.51 9.12
C GLN A 174 -7.76 14.09 9.64
N ARG A 175 -8.88 13.82 8.96
CA ARG A 175 -10.21 14.31 9.36
C ARG A 175 -10.63 13.80 10.74
N PHE A 176 -10.45 12.51 11.00
CA PHE A 176 -10.93 11.87 12.23
C PHE A 176 -9.84 11.68 13.30
N GLY A 177 -8.61 12.17 13.07
CA GLY A 177 -7.52 12.06 14.04
C GLY A 177 -6.98 10.63 14.22
N ALA A 178 -7.06 9.79 13.20
CA ALA A 178 -6.55 8.42 13.24
C ALA A 178 -5.03 8.38 13.08
N LYS A 179 -4.36 7.49 13.83
CA LYS A 179 -2.92 7.28 13.69
C LYS A 179 -2.63 6.35 12.50
N VAL A 180 -1.74 6.78 11.63
CA VAL A 180 -1.25 5.99 10.49
C VAL A 180 0.28 5.82 10.55
N PRO A 181 0.84 4.73 9.98
CA PRO A 181 2.28 4.54 9.96
C PRO A 181 3.03 5.71 9.30
N SER A 182 4.20 6.06 9.84
CA SER A 182 4.95 7.25 9.41
C SER A 182 5.31 7.23 7.92
N PHE A 183 5.64 6.08 7.36
CA PHE A 183 5.98 5.93 5.93
C PHE A 183 4.80 6.18 4.99
N VAL A 184 3.57 6.07 5.49
CA VAL A 184 2.34 6.36 4.74
C VAL A 184 2.16 7.87 4.66
N ARG A 185 2.36 8.59 5.77
CA ARG A 185 2.23 10.06 5.83
C ARG A 185 3.14 10.79 4.84
N ARG A 186 4.25 10.17 4.45
CA ARG A 186 5.22 10.70 3.49
C ARG A 186 4.84 10.44 2.03
N GLN A 187 3.71 9.77 1.76
CA GLN A 187 3.27 9.53 0.39
C GLN A 187 2.72 10.83 -0.23
N PRO A 188 3.18 11.21 -1.44
CA PRO A 188 2.76 12.46 -2.08
C PRO A 188 1.32 12.39 -2.58
N VAL A 189 0.84 11.19 -2.92
CA VAL A 189 -0.49 10.99 -3.50
C VAL A 189 -1.49 10.59 -2.42
N ARG A 190 -2.55 11.39 -2.25
CA ARG A 190 -3.64 11.19 -1.30
C ARG A 190 -4.95 10.94 -2.06
N MET A 191 -5.14 9.72 -2.54
CA MET A 191 -6.34 9.33 -3.31
C MET A 191 -7.39 8.70 -2.37
N GLY A 192 -8.19 9.56 -1.77
CA GLY A 192 -9.28 9.17 -0.88
C GLY A 192 -10.11 10.37 -0.45
N GLY A 193 -11.09 10.13 0.41
CA GLY A 193 -12.03 11.14 0.88
C GLY A 193 -12.46 10.88 2.31
N ALA A 194 -13.04 11.90 2.92
CA ALA A 194 -13.64 11.80 4.24
C ALA A 194 -14.79 12.79 4.35
N THR A 195 -15.94 12.30 4.81
CA THR A 195 -17.16 13.10 4.94
C THR A 195 -17.67 12.97 6.37
N ASP A 196 -18.03 14.09 6.99
CA ASP A 196 -18.70 14.15 8.29
C ASP A 196 -19.98 14.96 8.10
N LEU A 197 -21.11 14.26 7.98
CA LEU A 197 -22.46 14.83 7.94
C LEU A 197 -23.24 14.39 9.18
N MET A 198 -22.56 14.24 10.32
CA MET A 198 -23.21 13.91 11.58
C MET A 198 -23.71 15.17 12.28
N ASP A 199 -24.99 15.16 12.62
CA ASP A 199 -25.61 16.16 13.48
C ASP A 199 -25.31 15.89 14.97
N ARG A 200 -25.63 16.88 15.82
CA ARG A 200 -25.37 16.80 17.27
C ARG A 200 -26.15 15.69 17.97
N ASP A 201 -27.30 15.30 17.42
CA ASP A 201 -28.13 14.22 17.94
C ASP A 201 -27.63 12.82 17.50
N GLY A 202 -26.52 12.75 16.76
CA GLY A 202 -26.01 11.50 16.21
C GLY A 202 -26.77 11.02 14.98
N SER A 203 -27.61 11.87 14.39
CA SER A 203 -28.21 11.61 13.10
C SER A 203 -27.24 11.93 11.95
N GLY A 204 -27.41 11.26 10.80
CA GLY A 204 -26.49 11.37 9.66
C GLY A 204 -25.51 10.21 9.51
N TYR A 205 -24.33 10.48 8.93
CA TYR A 205 -23.29 9.48 8.66
C TYR A 205 -21.86 10.06 8.63
N LEU A 206 -20.89 9.16 8.81
CA LEU A 206 -19.47 9.40 8.60
C LEU A 206 -18.99 8.52 7.46
N GLU A 207 -18.10 9.04 6.61
CA GLU A 207 -17.57 8.33 5.45
C GLU A 207 -16.05 8.41 5.40
N ALA A 208 -15.42 7.31 5.00
CA ALA A 208 -14.02 7.26 4.59
C ALA A 208 -13.89 6.49 3.27
N VAL A 209 -13.29 7.13 2.28
CA VAL A 209 -13.15 6.57 0.94
C VAL A 209 -11.67 6.34 0.63
N ASN A 210 -11.35 5.18 0.06
CA ASN A 210 -10.04 4.89 -0.52
C ASN A 210 -10.16 4.75 -2.05
N SER A 211 -9.74 5.81 -2.75
CA SER A 211 -9.88 5.94 -4.21
C SER A 211 -8.64 5.47 -4.98
N VAL A 212 -7.76 4.68 -4.36
CA VAL A 212 -6.60 4.11 -5.06
C VAL A 212 -7.09 3.07 -6.08
N PRO A 213 -6.64 3.07 -7.36
CA PRO A 213 -7.24 2.24 -8.42
C PRO A 213 -7.34 0.73 -8.14
N TRP A 214 -6.48 0.18 -7.27
CA TRP A 214 -6.49 -1.22 -6.86
C TRP A 214 -7.00 -1.42 -5.42
N SER A 215 -7.86 -0.51 -4.93
CA SER A 215 -8.52 -0.59 -3.62
C SER A 215 -9.61 -1.66 -3.54
N ARG A 216 -10.11 -2.15 -4.68
CA ARG A 216 -11.14 -3.21 -4.75
C ARG A 216 -10.80 -4.50 -4.01
N LYS A 217 -9.52 -4.77 -3.71
CA LYS A 217 -9.11 -5.93 -2.91
C LYS A 217 -9.16 -5.69 -1.40
N LEU A 218 -9.63 -4.52 -0.97
CA LEU A 218 -9.77 -4.19 0.44
C LEU A 218 -11.08 -4.67 1.04
N ASP A 219 -12.03 -5.20 0.27
CA ASP A 219 -13.35 -5.66 0.75
C ASP A 219 -13.25 -6.61 1.94
N GLY A 220 -12.37 -7.62 1.85
CA GLY A 220 -12.13 -8.54 2.97
C GLY A 220 -11.57 -7.83 4.21
N ILE A 221 -10.74 -6.80 4.04
CA ILE A 221 -10.20 -5.98 5.13
C ILE A 221 -11.29 -5.07 5.71
N LEU A 222 -12.14 -4.48 4.85
CA LEU A 222 -13.26 -3.63 5.26
C LEU A 222 -14.23 -4.44 6.12
N ASN A 223 -14.71 -5.58 5.63
CA ASN A 223 -15.63 -6.47 6.33
C ASN A 223 -15.06 -6.99 7.64
N PHE A 224 -13.81 -7.45 7.62
CA PHE A 224 -13.14 -7.90 8.83
C PHE A 224 -13.03 -6.78 9.87
N THR A 225 -12.65 -5.57 9.44
CA THR A 225 -12.48 -4.44 10.37
C THR A 225 -13.81 -3.97 10.92
N ALA A 226 -14.86 -3.90 10.10
CA ALA A 226 -16.21 -3.58 10.54
C ALA A 226 -16.69 -4.58 11.62
N ARG A 227 -16.54 -5.89 11.37
CA ARG A 227 -16.90 -6.94 12.33
C ARG A 227 -16.13 -6.84 13.64
N VAL A 228 -14.81 -6.61 13.59
CA VAL A 228 -14.01 -6.41 14.80
C VAL A 228 -14.45 -5.17 15.56
N ARG A 229 -14.81 -4.07 14.89
CA ARG A 229 -15.26 -2.84 15.55
C ARG A 229 -16.64 -3.02 16.19
N GLN A 230 -17.56 -3.72 15.53
CA GLN A 230 -18.88 -4.07 16.10
C GLN A 230 -18.75 -4.95 17.36
N LEU A 231 -17.84 -5.93 17.34
CA LEU A 231 -17.51 -6.76 18.51
C LEU A 231 -16.82 -5.95 19.62
N ASP A 232 -15.86 -5.09 19.27
CA ASP A 232 -15.17 -4.24 20.25
C ASP A 232 -16.13 -3.24 20.92
N LEU A 233 -17.09 -2.71 20.16
CA LEU A 233 -18.14 -1.87 20.70
C LEU A 233 -18.97 -2.64 21.71
N THR A 234 -19.57 -3.76 21.31
CA THR A 234 -20.41 -4.57 22.21
C THR A 234 -19.67 -5.06 23.45
N LYS A 235 -18.38 -5.41 23.34
CA LYS A 235 -17.58 -5.98 24.44
C LYS A 235 -16.91 -4.94 25.35
N HIS A 236 -16.49 -3.81 24.79
CA HIS A 236 -15.59 -2.87 25.50
C HIS A 236 -16.16 -1.46 25.63
N LEU A 237 -17.41 -1.21 25.24
CA LEU A 237 -18.07 0.10 25.32
C LEU A 237 -17.93 0.74 26.70
N ALA A 238 -18.34 0.02 27.74
CA ALA A 238 -18.38 0.53 29.12
C ALA A 238 -17.00 1.02 29.59
N LYS A 239 -15.97 0.18 29.44
CA LYS A 239 -14.58 0.52 29.83
C LYS A 239 -13.99 1.67 29.02
N ARG A 240 -14.36 1.78 27.74
CA ARG A 240 -13.88 2.85 26.86
C ARG A 240 -14.49 4.19 27.23
N ILE A 241 -15.69 4.17 27.77
CA ILE A 241 -16.47 5.34 28.10
C ILE A 241 -16.14 5.86 29.48
N GLU A 242 -15.85 4.98 30.44
CA GLU A 242 -15.14 5.39 31.66
C GLU A 242 -13.82 6.10 31.35
N ARG A 243 -13.13 5.75 30.26
CA ARG A 243 -11.91 6.43 29.84
C ARG A 243 -12.21 7.79 29.18
N LEU A 244 -13.16 7.84 28.24
CA LEU A 244 -13.55 9.10 27.59
C LEU A 244 -14.15 10.11 28.59
N ALA A 245 -14.96 9.66 29.55
CA ALA A 245 -15.50 10.50 30.63
C ALA A 245 -14.38 11.03 31.54
N ARG A 246 -13.37 10.21 31.86
CA ARG A 246 -12.15 10.64 32.58
C ARG A 246 -11.32 11.65 31.78
N ASP A 247 -11.10 11.40 30.50
CA ASP A 247 -10.33 12.30 29.62
C ASP A 247 -11.06 13.65 29.40
N PHE A 248 -12.41 13.65 29.44
CA PHE A 248 -13.21 14.87 29.29
C PHE A 248 -13.29 15.69 30.58
N SER A 249 -13.46 15.04 31.73
CA SER A 249 -13.45 15.71 33.04
C SER A 249 -12.10 16.36 33.34
N THR A 250 -11.00 15.70 32.98
CA THR A 250 -9.65 16.26 33.11
C THR A 250 -9.37 17.44 32.17
N ARG A 251 -9.96 17.47 30.97
CA ARG A 251 -9.85 18.61 30.03
C ARG A 251 -10.70 19.81 30.41
N LYS A 252 -11.79 19.63 31.16
CA LYS A 252 -12.60 20.75 31.68
C LYS A 252 -11.97 21.45 32.89
N ALA A 253 -10.98 20.81 33.52
CA ALA A 253 -10.29 21.32 34.71
C ALA A 253 -8.96 22.02 34.40
N ALA A 254 -8.57 22.11 33.12
CA ALA A 254 -7.39 22.80 32.61
C ALA A 254 -7.80 23.98 31.74
#